data_AF-A0A956QB14-F1
#
_entry.id   AF-A0A956QB14-F1
#
_cell.length_a   1.000
_cell.length_b   1.000
_cell.length_c   1.000
_cell.angle_alpha   90.00
_cell.angle_beta   90.00
_cell.angle_gamma   90.00
#
_symmetry.space_group_name_H-M   'P 1'
#
loop_
_entity.id
_entity.type
_entity.pdbx_description
1 polymer ?
#
loop_
_entity_poly.entity_id
_entity_poly.type
_entity_poly.pdbx_seq_one_letter_code
_entity_poly.pdbx_strand_id
1 'polypeptide(L)'
;MRSFQRLRRDLEQGLSNRPYTPLYSLLSSLDRYHRGVFSEEALVAELERSHAELSELQASYDQPVLLEALELLESYNEMELDEFQTALEALEPRLLSLDLAAMGSQAERRRHHARLQALMDEPVAEDELILGFYKEIEDRLAAWFEGEAEDLTPFLEGHLARSKAASEDYEGTYVDEQEWTMEVALADELLQHAYQSWTHGLGLLLDSVKSNSPELAEEGLSALLGGNHSFIKVDRLASS
;
A
#
# COMPACT_ATOMS: atom_id res chain seq x y z
N MET A 1 -13.23 -10.41 7.24
CA MET A 1 -12.44 -9.45 8.04
C MET A 1 -10.99 -9.89 7.98
N ARG A 2 -10.17 -9.30 7.09
CA ARG A 2 -8.76 -9.69 6.95
C ARG A 2 -7.92 -8.42 7.10
N SER A 3 -7.13 -8.36 8.16
CA SER A 3 -6.14 -7.31 8.41
C SER A 3 -4.95 -7.45 7.46
N PHE A 4 -4.23 -6.36 7.22
CA PHE A 4 -2.99 -6.32 6.41
C PHE A 4 -1.95 -7.36 6.85
N GLN A 5 -1.90 -7.71 8.14
CA GLN A 5 -1.03 -8.78 8.64
C GLN A 5 -1.45 -10.18 8.18
N ARG A 6 -2.75 -10.40 7.92
CA ARG A 6 -3.26 -11.63 7.32
C ARG A 6 -3.18 -11.59 5.81
N LEU A 7 -3.38 -10.43 5.16
CA LEU A 7 -3.13 -10.26 3.73
C LEU A 7 -1.65 -10.46 3.37
N ARG A 8 -0.72 -10.00 4.21
CA ARG A 8 0.72 -10.28 4.07
C ARG A 8 1.04 -11.76 4.27
N ARG A 9 0.41 -12.43 5.25
CA ARG A 9 0.54 -13.89 5.45
C ARG A 9 -0.12 -14.69 4.34
N ASP A 10 -1.23 -14.21 3.78
CA ASP A 10 -1.97 -14.80 2.68
C ASP A 10 -1.25 -14.53 1.35
N LEU A 11 -0.61 -13.37 1.14
CA LEU A 11 0.30 -13.08 0.02
C LEU A 11 1.58 -13.89 0.11
N GLU A 12 2.09 -14.14 1.33
CA GLU A 12 3.16 -15.10 1.61
C GLU A 12 2.69 -16.58 1.44
N GLN A 13 1.38 -16.86 1.31
CA GLN A 13 0.80 -18.23 1.23
C GLN A 13 -0.09 -18.53 0.00
N GLY A 14 -0.47 -17.55 -0.85
CA GLY A 14 -1.35 -17.70 -2.02
C GLY A 14 -1.50 -16.38 -2.80
N LEU A 15 -1.03 -16.25 -4.04
CA LEU A 15 -1.68 -16.78 -5.25
C LEU A 15 -3.21 -16.56 -5.28
N SER A 16 -3.67 -15.32 -5.38
CA SER A 16 -4.88 -15.01 -6.16
C SER A 16 -4.88 -13.54 -6.61
N ASN A 17 -5.03 -13.36 -7.92
CA ASN A 17 -5.29 -12.12 -8.67
C ASN A 17 -4.05 -11.30 -9.12
N ARG A 18 -3.48 -11.75 -10.25
CA ARG A 18 -2.43 -11.09 -11.04
C ARG A 18 -2.96 -9.84 -11.77
N PRO A 19 -2.06 -8.89 -12.09
CA PRO A 19 -2.01 -8.27 -13.41
C PRO A 19 -0.72 -8.65 -14.14
N TYR A 20 -0.88 -9.20 -15.35
CA TYR A 20 0.00 -9.01 -16.52
C TYR A 20 1.51 -9.30 -16.40
N THR A 21 1.88 -10.57 -16.54
CA THR A 21 3.17 -10.89 -17.18
C THR A 21 3.02 -10.66 -18.69
N PRO A 22 3.96 -9.99 -19.39
CA PRO A 22 3.88 -9.73 -20.84
C PRO A 22 3.62 -10.98 -21.69
N LEU A 23 3.99 -12.15 -21.17
CA LEU A 23 3.78 -13.46 -21.79
C LEU A 23 2.35 -13.97 -21.70
N TYR A 24 1.57 -13.61 -20.68
CA TYR A 24 0.17 -14.04 -20.59
C TYR A 24 -0.69 -13.34 -21.65
N SER A 25 -0.42 -12.04 -21.86
CA SER A 25 -1.03 -11.26 -22.94
C SER A 25 -0.64 -11.82 -24.32
N LEU A 26 0.63 -12.20 -24.48
CA LEU A 26 1.13 -12.84 -25.70
C LEU A 26 0.50 -14.22 -25.95
N LEU A 27 0.42 -15.10 -24.94
CA LEU A 27 -0.23 -16.41 -25.03
C LEU A 27 -1.71 -16.29 -25.40
N SER A 28 -2.41 -15.31 -24.83
CA SER A 28 -3.80 -14.98 -25.22
C SER A 28 -3.91 -14.46 -26.65
N SER A 29 -2.93 -13.69 -27.12
CA SER A 29 -2.87 -13.19 -28.50
C SER A 29 -2.55 -14.31 -29.50
N LEU A 30 -1.68 -15.26 -29.13
CA LEU A 30 -1.40 -16.47 -29.91
C LEU A 30 -2.64 -17.36 -30.05
N ASP A 31 -3.36 -17.64 -28.96
CA ASP A 31 -4.62 -18.41 -29.01
C ASP A 31 -5.67 -17.72 -29.90
N ARG A 32 -5.78 -16.38 -29.85
CA ARG A 32 -6.67 -15.62 -30.74
C ARG A 32 -6.22 -15.65 -32.20
N TYR A 33 -4.91 -15.68 -32.45
CA TYR A 33 -4.33 -15.82 -33.79
C TYR A 33 -4.63 -17.20 -34.38
N HIS A 34 -4.44 -18.28 -33.62
CA HIS A 34 -4.81 -19.64 -34.03
C HIS A 34 -6.29 -19.79 -34.37
N ARG A 35 -7.16 -19.04 -33.69
CA ARG A 35 -8.62 -19.01 -33.95
C ARG A 35 -9.01 -18.13 -35.15
N GLY A 36 -8.05 -17.46 -35.79
CA GLY A 36 -8.29 -16.55 -36.92
C GLY A 36 -8.97 -15.24 -36.53
N VAL A 37 -8.92 -14.87 -35.25
CA VAL A 37 -9.56 -13.65 -34.69
C VAL A 37 -8.54 -12.53 -34.44
N PHE A 38 -7.25 -12.81 -34.60
CA PHE A 38 -6.14 -11.88 -34.42
C PHE A 38 -5.29 -11.85 -35.69
N SER A 39 -4.91 -10.67 -36.16
CA SER A 39 -4.08 -10.54 -37.37
C SER A 39 -2.61 -10.79 -37.06
N GLU A 40 -1.87 -11.19 -38.09
CA GLU A 40 -0.41 -11.37 -38.00
C GLU A 40 0.29 -10.07 -37.58
N GLU A 41 -0.10 -8.94 -38.15
CA GLU A 41 0.41 -7.61 -37.76
C GLU A 41 0.15 -7.31 -36.27
N ALA A 42 -0.98 -7.76 -35.72
CA ALA A 42 -1.31 -7.55 -34.32
C ALA A 42 -0.51 -8.49 -33.41
N LEU A 43 -0.22 -9.70 -33.87
CA LEU A 43 0.64 -10.65 -33.17
C LEU A 43 2.09 -10.14 -33.12
N VAL A 44 2.61 -9.60 -34.22
CA VAL A 44 3.95 -8.99 -34.26
C VAL A 44 4.03 -7.79 -33.31
N ALA A 45 3.04 -6.90 -33.33
CA ALA A 45 3.00 -5.78 -32.39
C ALA A 45 2.96 -6.23 -30.92
N GLU A 46 2.26 -7.32 -30.64
CA GLU A 46 2.23 -7.92 -29.30
C GLU A 46 3.58 -8.52 -28.90
N LEU A 47 4.26 -9.20 -29.82
CA LEU A 47 5.61 -9.73 -29.60
C LEU A 47 6.63 -8.63 -29.29
N GLU A 48 6.62 -7.55 -30.08
CA GLU A 48 7.50 -6.39 -29.87
C GLU A 48 7.23 -5.72 -28.52
N ARG A 49 5.94 -5.58 -28.16
CA ARG A 49 5.53 -5.05 -26.86
C ARG A 49 6.00 -5.93 -25.71
N SER A 50 5.77 -7.25 -25.80
CA SER A 50 6.20 -8.21 -24.78
C SER A 50 7.73 -8.26 -24.64
N HIS A 51 8.47 -8.12 -25.74
CA HIS A 51 9.94 -8.05 -25.72
C HIS A 51 10.45 -6.79 -25.02
N ALA A 52 9.87 -5.62 -25.32
CA ALA A 52 10.22 -4.36 -24.68
C ALA A 52 9.96 -4.41 -23.16
N GLU A 53 8.77 -4.86 -22.75
CA GLU A 53 8.39 -4.99 -21.34
C GLU A 53 9.32 -5.97 -20.59
N LEU A 54 9.64 -7.13 -21.18
CA LEU A 54 10.58 -8.09 -20.58
C LEU A 54 12.02 -7.58 -20.54
N SER A 55 12.45 -6.77 -21.50
CA SER A 55 13.78 -6.16 -21.53
C SER A 55 13.97 -5.16 -20.39
N GLU A 56 12.95 -4.34 -20.11
CA GLU A 56 12.95 -3.41 -18.98
C GLU A 56 13.00 -4.15 -17.64
N LEU A 57 12.25 -5.25 -17.52
CA LEU A 57 12.29 -6.12 -16.36
C LEU A 57 13.66 -6.77 -16.19
N GLN A 58 14.27 -7.28 -17.26
CA GLN A 58 15.59 -7.91 -17.20
C GLN A 58 16.67 -6.91 -16.78
N ALA A 59 16.63 -5.67 -17.28
CA ALA A 59 17.54 -4.61 -16.85
C ALA A 59 17.40 -4.27 -15.35
N SER A 60 16.21 -4.47 -14.79
CA SER A 60 15.89 -4.13 -13.40
C SER A 60 16.18 -5.26 -12.40
N TYR A 61 15.99 -6.53 -12.82
CA TYR A 61 16.01 -7.68 -11.91
C TYR A 61 17.11 -8.70 -12.21
N ASP A 62 17.72 -8.65 -13.39
CA ASP A 62 18.79 -9.55 -13.87
C ASP A 62 18.52 -11.03 -13.54
N GLN A 63 17.47 -11.59 -14.14
CA GLN A 63 17.02 -12.96 -13.85
C GLN A 63 17.22 -13.90 -15.03
N PRO A 64 17.79 -15.10 -14.83
CA PRO A 64 18.05 -16.05 -15.91
C PRO A 64 16.82 -16.42 -16.74
N VAL A 65 15.64 -16.50 -16.13
CA VAL A 65 14.40 -16.87 -16.83
C VAL A 65 13.80 -15.71 -17.64
N LEU A 66 14.10 -14.45 -17.30
CA LEU A 66 13.75 -13.30 -18.15
C LEU A 66 14.63 -13.28 -19.41
N LEU A 67 15.90 -13.63 -19.27
CA LEU A 67 16.80 -13.81 -20.40
C LEU A 67 16.33 -14.93 -21.34
N GLU A 68 15.95 -16.08 -20.76
CA GLU A 68 15.39 -17.22 -21.50
C GLU A 68 14.09 -16.85 -22.24
N ALA A 69 13.24 -16.02 -21.64
CA ALA A 69 12.03 -15.51 -22.28
C ALA A 69 12.35 -14.55 -23.44
N LEU A 70 13.33 -13.65 -23.28
CA LEU A 70 13.76 -12.73 -24.34
C LEU A 70 14.38 -13.48 -25.52
N GLU A 71 15.24 -14.46 -25.24
CA GLU A 71 15.83 -15.34 -26.25
C GLU A 71 14.74 -16.08 -27.04
N LEU A 72 13.71 -16.58 -26.35
CA LEU A 72 12.58 -17.23 -27.01
C LEU A 72 11.79 -16.26 -27.90
N LEU A 73 11.51 -15.04 -27.45
CA LEU A 73 10.83 -14.02 -28.26
C LEU A 73 11.64 -13.65 -29.51
N GLU A 74 12.96 -13.58 -29.39
CA GLU A 74 13.87 -13.31 -30.52
C GLU A 74 13.88 -14.45 -31.55
N SER A 75 13.67 -15.70 -31.11
CA SER A 75 13.61 -16.88 -31.98
C SER A 75 12.24 -17.13 -32.63
N TYR A 76 11.24 -16.27 -32.43
CA TYR A 76 9.88 -16.46 -32.98
C TYR A 76 9.85 -16.75 -34.49
N ASN A 77 10.65 -16.02 -35.28
CA ASN A 77 10.69 -16.19 -36.74
C ASN A 77 11.42 -17.46 -37.21
N GLU A 78 12.09 -18.17 -36.28
CA GLU A 78 12.90 -19.35 -36.56
C GLU A 78 12.19 -20.64 -36.12
N MET A 79 11.01 -20.54 -35.51
CA MET A 79 10.25 -21.65 -34.93
C MET A 79 8.88 -21.80 -35.58
N GLU A 80 8.37 -23.02 -35.60
CA GLU A 80 6.96 -23.25 -35.89
C GLU A 80 6.10 -22.68 -34.75
N LEU A 81 4.95 -22.11 -35.09
CA LEU A 81 4.12 -21.37 -34.14
C LEU A 81 3.66 -22.23 -32.94
N ASP A 82 3.31 -23.49 -33.19
CA ASP A 82 2.91 -24.43 -32.13
C ASP A 82 4.09 -24.77 -31.18
N GLU A 83 5.30 -24.83 -31.72
CA GLU A 83 6.54 -25.07 -30.95
C GLU A 83 6.87 -23.85 -30.09
N PHE A 84 6.74 -22.65 -30.67
CA PHE A 84 6.90 -21.39 -29.97
C PHE A 84 5.89 -21.22 -28.83
N GLN A 85 4.60 -21.50 -29.08
CA GLN A 85 3.58 -21.45 -28.04
C GLN A 85 3.87 -22.45 -26.91
N THR A 86 4.26 -23.68 -27.24
CA THR A 86 4.61 -24.70 -26.23
C THR A 86 5.80 -24.26 -25.36
N ALA A 87 6.81 -23.64 -25.96
CA ALA A 87 7.96 -23.11 -25.24
C ALA A 87 7.58 -21.94 -24.32
N LEU A 88 6.68 -21.06 -24.75
CA LEU A 88 6.15 -19.96 -23.93
C LEU A 88 5.34 -20.49 -22.74
N GLU A 89 4.48 -21.49 -22.96
CA GLU A 89 3.69 -22.15 -21.90
C GLU A 89 4.60 -22.82 -20.86
N ALA A 90 5.76 -23.34 -21.25
CA ALA A 90 6.74 -23.92 -20.33
C ALA A 90 7.46 -22.88 -19.45
N LEU A 91 7.56 -21.63 -19.92
CA LEU A 91 8.16 -20.52 -19.18
C LEU A 91 7.17 -19.84 -18.21
N GLU A 92 5.87 -19.90 -18.51
CA GLU A 92 4.82 -19.22 -17.73
C GLU A 92 4.90 -19.52 -16.21
N PRO A 93 5.04 -20.77 -15.74
CA PRO A 93 5.07 -21.06 -14.30
C PRO A 93 6.32 -20.50 -13.62
N ARG A 94 7.44 -20.42 -14.34
CA ARG A 94 8.73 -19.95 -13.81
C ARG A 94 8.74 -18.42 -13.73
N LEU A 95 8.13 -17.74 -14.70
CA LEU A 95 8.00 -16.29 -14.69
C LEU A 95 6.94 -15.81 -13.70
N LEU A 96 5.85 -16.56 -13.55
CA LEU A 96 4.92 -16.37 -12.43
C LEU A 96 5.64 -16.43 -11.08
N SER A 97 6.57 -17.37 -10.91
CA SER A 97 7.34 -17.49 -9.66
C SER A 97 8.26 -16.29 -9.41
N LEU A 98 8.72 -15.63 -10.48
CA LEU A 98 9.45 -14.37 -10.38
C LEU A 98 8.54 -13.18 -10.08
N ASP A 99 7.35 -13.07 -10.69
CA ASP A 99 6.39 -12.00 -10.39
C ASP A 99 5.98 -12.04 -8.90
N LEU A 100 5.79 -13.24 -8.36
CA LEU A 100 5.54 -13.44 -6.93
C LEU A 100 6.75 -13.07 -6.05
N ALA A 101 7.97 -13.32 -6.52
CA ALA A 101 9.19 -12.88 -5.84
C ALA A 101 9.45 -11.36 -5.99
N ALA A 102 8.99 -10.75 -7.09
CA ALA A 102 9.11 -9.34 -7.43
C ALA A 102 8.16 -8.46 -6.61
N MET A 103 6.91 -8.91 -6.39
CA MET A 103 5.95 -8.32 -5.44
C MET A 103 6.45 -8.39 -3.98
N GLY A 104 7.35 -9.32 -3.68
CA GLY A 104 8.10 -9.39 -2.43
C GLY A 104 9.48 -8.71 -2.50
N SER A 105 9.85 -8.07 -3.61
CA SER A 105 11.23 -7.63 -3.82
C SER A 105 11.62 -6.49 -2.87
N GLN A 106 12.90 -6.49 -2.52
CA GLN A 106 13.46 -5.41 -1.72
C GLN A 106 13.34 -4.05 -2.43
N ALA A 107 13.26 -4.03 -3.77
CA ALA A 107 13.13 -2.81 -4.56
C ALA A 107 11.75 -2.17 -4.45
N GLU A 108 10.67 -2.96 -4.54
CA GLU A 108 9.31 -2.45 -4.34
C GLU A 108 9.06 -2.07 -2.89
N ARG A 109 9.56 -2.86 -1.93
CA ARG A 109 9.57 -2.46 -0.52
C ARG A 109 10.31 -1.15 -0.29
N ARG A 110 11.44 -0.93 -0.98
CA ARG A 110 12.17 0.35 -0.94
C ARG A 110 11.38 1.47 -1.60
N ARG A 111 10.70 1.25 -2.72
CA ARG A 111 9.85 2.27 -3.38
C ARG A 111 8.66 2.64 -2.50
N HIS A 112 7.96 1.65 -1.95
CA HIS A 112 6.87 1.85 -1.01
C HIS A 112 7.35 2.64 0.21
N HIS A 113 8.42 2.18 0.85
CA HIS A 113 8.98 2.85 2.03
C HIS A 113 9.46 4.28 1.71
N ALA A 114 10.15 4.48 0.58
CA ALA A 114 10.58 5.81 0.16
C ALA A 114 9.40 6.75 -0.12
N ARG A 115 8.31 6.23 -0.71
CA ARG A 115 7.11 7.03 -0.99
C ARG A 115 6.32 7.34 0.27
N LEU A 116 6.16 6.37 1.17
CA LEU A 116 5.58 6.60 2.49
C LEU A 116 6.39 7.66 3.25
N GLN A 117 7.71 7.53 3.26
CA GLN A 117 8.57 8.50 3.94
C GLN A 117 8.48 9.88 3.31
N ALA A 118 8.47 9.98 1.97
CA ALA A 118 8.26 11.25 1.28
C ALA A 118 6.90 11.89 1.60
N LEU A 119 5.83 11.09 1.76
CA LEU A 119 4.51 11.58 2.19
C LEU A 119 4.53 12.06 3.64
N MET A 120 5.20 11.34 4.53
CA MET A 120 5.37 11.73 5.93
C MET A 120 6.21 13.01 6.08
N ASP A 121 7.22 13.19 5.22
CA ASP A 121 8.10 14.37 5.22
C ASP A 121 7.47 15.59 4.52
N GLU A 122 6.41 15.39 3.73
CA GLU A 122 5.74 16.49 3.03
C GLU A 122 5.04 17.42 4.05
N PRO A 123 5.33 18.73 4.01
CA PRO A 123 4.78 19.66 4.98
C PRO A 123 3.25 19.74 4.87
N VAL A 124 2.61 19.84 6.03
CA VAL A 124 1.19 20.17 6.17
C VAL A 124 1.13 21.47 6.95
N ALA A 125 0.31 22.42 6.49
CA ALA A 125 0.19 23.69 7.17
C ALA A 125 -0.39 23.47 8.58
N GLU A 126 0.09 24.22 9.57
CA GLU A 126 -0.25 24.01 10.98
C GLU A 126 -1.75 24.18 11.25
N ASP A 127 -2.41 25.09 10.53
CA ASP A 127 -3.85 25.30 10.56
C ASP A 127 -4.66 24.14 9.99
N GLU A 128 -4.10 23.35 9.06
CA GLU A 128 -4.71 22.10 8.58
C GLU A 128 -4.62 20.97 9.61
N LEU A 129 -3.52 20.92 10.39
CA LEU A 129 -3.28 19.90 11.42
C LEU A 129 -4.18 20.06 12.64
N ILE A 130 -4.62 21.29 12.92
CA ILE A 130 -5.45 21.63 14.08
C ILE A 130 -6.92 21.40 13.70
N LEU A 131 -7.34 20.13 13.70
CA LEU A 131 -8.75 19.77 13.57
C LEU A 131 -9.52 20.16 14.85
N GLY A 132 -10.83 20.40 14.72
CA GLY A 132 -11.65 20.94 15.82
C GLY A 132 -11.56 20.17 17.15
N PHE A 133 -11.37 18.84 17.11
CA PHE A 133 -11.19 18.03 18.31
C PHE A 133 -9.80 18.15 18.95
N TYR A 134 -8.74 18.34 18.15
CA TYR A 134 -7.41 18.58 18.70
C TYR A 134 -7.40 19.89 19.51
N LYS A 135 -7.98 20.95 18.93
CA LYS A 135 -8.03 22.26 19.58
C LYS A 135 -8.83 22.22 20.89
N GLU A 136 -9.94 21.51 20.89
CA GLU A 136 -10.75 21.32 22.10
C GLU A 136 -9.97 20.60 23.21
N ILE A 137 -9.18 19.57 22.87
CA ILE A 137 -8.33 18.85 23.82
C ILE A 137 -7.26 19.79 24.40
N GLU A 138 -6.56 20.53 23.53
CA GLU A 138 -5.52 21.49 23.92
C GLU A 138 -6.07 22.56 24.88
N ASP A 139 -7.18 23.20 24.52
CA ASP A 139 -7.78 24.27 25.32
C ASP A 139 -8.26 23.75 26.69
N ARG A 140 -8.86 22.56 26.74
CA ARG A 140 -9.30 21.95 28.00
C ARG A 140 -8.13 21.49 28.88
N LEU A 141 -7.03 21.01 28.28
CA LEU A 141 -5.80 20.69 29.02
C LEU A 141 -5.19 21.93 29.66
N ALA A 142 -5.09 23.04 28.90
CA ALA A 142 -4.58 24.31 29.42
C ALA A 142 -5.39 24.79 30.63
N ALA A 143 -6.72 24.82 30.50
CA ALA A 143 -7.62 25.20 31.59
C ALA A 143 -7.53 24.24 32.80
N TRP A 144 -7.29 22.94 32.57
CA TRP A 144 -7.10 21.97 33.64
C TRP A 144 -5.81 22.21 34.43
N PHE A 145 -4.68 22.46 33.74
CA PHE A 145 -3.41 22.79 34.41
C PHE A 145 -3.45 24.12 35.18
N GLU A 146 -4.27 25.07 34.74
CA GLU A 146 -4.52 26.33 35.45
C GLU A 146 -5.47 26.16 36.65
N GLY A 147 -6.07 24.98 36.82
CA GLY A 147 -7.03 24.68 37.89
C GLY A 147 -8.42 25.28 37.65
N GLU A 148 -8.73 25.66 36.41
CA GLU A 148 -9.97 26.31 36.00
C GLU A 148 -11.03 25.32 35.46
N ALA A 149 -10.61 24.09 35.13
CA ALA A 149 -11.48 23.07 34.54
C ALA A 149 -11.85 21.93 35.52
N GLU A 150 -12.99 21.29 35.25
CA GLU A 150 -13.41 20.04 35.90
C GLU A 150 -12.49 18.86 35.51
N ASP A 151 -12.66 17.71 36.18
CA ASP A 151 -11.93 16.49 35.88
C ASP A 151 -11.99 16.16 34.37
N LEU A 152 -10.83 16.16 33.73
CA LEU A 152 -10.68 15.94 32.29
C LEU A 152 -10.72 14.45 31.93
N THR A 153 -10.64 13.56 32.92
CA THR A 153 -10.57 12.10 32.72
C THR A 153 -11.74 11.56 31.90
N PRO A 154 -13.03 11.85 32.22
CA PRO A 154 -14.15 11.30 31.45
C PRO A 154 -14.17 11.77 29.99
N PHE A 155 -13.72 13.00 29.75
CA PHE A 155 -13.62 13.58 28.42
C PHE A 155 -12.58 12.82 27.57
N LEU A 156 -11.36 12.66 28.09
CA LEU A 156 -10.29 11.94 27.40
C LEU A 156 -10.60 10.46 27.22
N GLU A 157 -11.17 9.79 28.23
CA GLU A 157 -11.60 8.39 28.13
C GLU A 157 -12.66 8.20 27.04
N GLY A 158 -13.61 9.14 26.93
CA GLY A 158 -14.62 9.13 25.88
C GLY A 158 -14.02 9.24 24.47
N HIS A 159 -13.01 10.10 24.28
CA HIS A 159 -12.29 10.19 23.01
C HIS A 159 -11.45 8.94 22.73
N LEU A 160 -10.78 8.39 23.75
CA LEU A 160 -9.98 7.17 23.61
C LEU A 160 -10.85 5.98 23.19
N ALA A 161 -12.01 5.83 23.82
CA ALA A 161 -12.97 4.77 23.46
C ALA A 161 -13.47 4.93 22.02
N ARG A 162 -13.78 6.16 21.57
CA ARG A 162 -14.17 6.43 20.18
C ARG A 162 -13.05 6.14 19.19
N SER A 163 -11.81 6.55 19.49
CA SER A 163 -10.64 6.29 18.64
C SER A 163 -10.40 4.79 18.47
N LYS A 164 -10.47 4.03 19.57
CA LYS A 164 -10.34 2.56 19.54
C LYS A 164 -11.47 1.92 18.74
N ALA A 165 -12.72 2.33 18.96
CA ALA A 165 -13.86 1.80 18.22
C ALA A 165 -13.75 2.09 16.71
N ALA A 166 -13.30 3.29 16.34
CA ALA A 166 -13.06 3.65 14.93
C ALA A 166 -11.93 2.81 14.31
N SER A 167 -10.85 2.56 15.06
CA SER A 167 -9.76 1.67 14.63
C SER A 167 -10.25 0.22 14.43
N GLU A 168 -11.07 -0.29 15.35
CA GLU A 168 -11.64 -1.64 15.26
C GLU A 168 -12.61 -1.77 14.07
N ASP A 169 -13.43 -0.76 13.83
CA ASP A 169 -14.34 -0.71 12.67
C ASP A 169 -13.57 -0.64 11.35
N TYR A 170 -12.50 0.17 11.31
CA TYR A 170 -11.59 0.24 10.18
C TYR A 170 -10.91 -1.11 9.91
N GLU A 171 -10.33 -1.76 10.93
CA GLU A 171 -9.73 -3.10 10.81
C GLU A 171 -10.75 -4.17 10.38
N GLY A 172 -12.02 -3.94 10.66
CA GLY A 172 -13.13 -4.78 10.24
C GLY A 172 -13.56 -4.58 8.78
N THR A 173 -13.15 -3.48 8.16
CA THR A 173 -13.51 -3.14 6.78
C THR A 173 -12.85 -4.11 5.80
N TYR A 174 -13.60 -4.51 4.77
CA TYR A 174 -13.10 -5.36 3.70
C TYR A 174 -12.89 -4.50 2.46
N VAL A 175 -11.68 -4.54 1.92
CA VAL A 175 -11.34 -3.99 0.61
C VAL A 175 -11.25 -5.15 -0.37
N ASP A 176 -11.92 -5.05 -1.52
CA ASP A 176 -11.88 -6.08 -2.55
C ASP A 176 -10.45 -6.21 -3.10
N GLU A 177 -10.05 -7.42 -3.49
CA GLU A 177 -8.74 -7.70 -4.10
C GLU A 177 -8.49 -6.84 -5.36
N GLN A 178 -9.54 -6.49 -6.10
CA GLN A 178 -9.45 -5.64 -7.29
C GLN A 178 -9.24 -4.15 -6.97
N GLU A 179 -9.47 -3.74 -5.72
CA GLU A 179 -9.32 -2.37 -5.25
C GLU A 179 -7.94 -2.13 -4.61
N TRP A 180 -7.13 -3.17 -4.44
CA TRP A 180 -5.78 -3.07 -3.87
C TRP A 180 -4.79 -2.44 -4.86
N THR A 181 -4.54 -1.16 -4.66
CA THR A 181 -3.53 -0.36 -5.38
C THR A 181 -2.41 0.07 -4.43
N MET A 182 -1.31 0.62 -4.98
CA MET A 182 -0.22 1.21 -4.18
C MET A 182 -0.76 2.36 -3.30
N GLU A 183 -1.67 3.16 -3.84
CA GLU A 183 -2.33 4.26 -3.15
C GLU A 183 -3.17 3.77 -1.97
N VAL A 184 -3.91 2.67 -2.16
CA VAL A 184 -4.69 2.02 -1.10
C VAL A 184 -3.78 1.43 -0.02
N ALA A 185 -2.65 0.82 -0.39
CA ALA A 185 -1.67 0.32 0.58
C ALA A 185 -1.04 1.46 1.41
N LEU A 186 -0.68 2.57 0.76
CA LEU A 186 -0.15 3.76 1.45
C LEU A 186 -1.21 4.38 2.38
N ALA A 187 -2.45 4.48 1.91
CA ALA A 187 -3.56 4.98 2.72
C ALA A 187 -3.83 4.09 3.93
N ASP A 188 -3.77 2.76 3.78
CA ASP A 188 -3.94 1.82 4.89
C ASP A 188 -2.85 1.98 5.96
N GLU A 189 -1.58 2.05 5.56
CA GLU A 189 -0.48 2.29 6.51
C GLU A 189 -0.59 3.64 7.22
N LEU A 190 -0.99 4.69 6.49
CA LEU A 190 -1.22 6.02 7.08
C LEU A 190 -2.41 6.04 8.05
N LEU A 191 -3.52 5.38 7.72
CA LEU A 191 -4.68 5.27 8.60
C LEU A 191 -4.35 4.48 9.87
N GLN A 192 -3.63 3.37 9.75
CA GLN A 192 -3.17 2.60 10.91
C GLN A 192 -2.25 3.45 11.80
N HIS A 193 -1.28 4.16 11.20
CA HIS A 193 -0.43 5.09 11.94
C HIS A 193 -1.25 6.20 12.61
N ALA A 194 -2.26 6.74 11.93
CA ALA A 194 -3.12 7.80 12.46
C ALA A 194 -3.87 7.33 13.73
N TYR A 195 -4.53 6.17 13.67
CA TYR A 195 -5.27 5.60 14.80
C TYR A 195 -4.34 5.20 15.96
N GLN A 196 -3.16 4.66 15.67
CA GLN A 196 -2.17 4.30 16.68
C GLN A 196 -1.67 5.56 17.42
N SER A 197 -1.28 6.59 16.68
CA SER A 197 -0.79 7.86 17.22
C SER A 197 -1.88 8.57 18.04
N TRP A 198 -3.13 8.59 17.58
CA TRP A 198 -4.26 9.12 18.35
C TRP A 198 -4.52 8.35 19.64
N THR A 199 -4.55 7.02 19.57
CA THR A 199 -4.80 6.16 20.74
C THR A 199 -3.67 6.28 21.76
N HIS A 200 -2.42 6.34 21.30
CA HIS A 200 -1.25 6.54 22.13
C HIS A 200 -1.25 7.92 22.78
N GLY A 201 -1.46 8.98 22.00
CA GLY A 201 -1.52 10.36 22.49
C GLY A 201 -2.60 10.55 23.55
N LEU A 202 -3.82 10.07 23.30
CA LEU A 202 -4.90 10.11 24.31
C LEU A 202 -4.55 9.32 25.58
N GLY A 203 -3.79 8.22 25.47
CA GLY A 203 -3.26 7.49 26.61
C GLY A 203 -2.28 8.32 27.44
N LEU A 204 -1.32 8.99 26.78
CA LEU A 204 -0.37 9.89 27.43
C LEU A 204 -1.07 11.07 28.10
N LEU A 205 -2.09 11.64 27.47
CA LEU A 205 -2.89 12.71 28.07
C LEU A 205 -3.65 12.25 29.32
N LEU A 206 -4.20 11.04 29.33
CA LEU A 206 -4.82 10.47 30.53
C LEU A 206 -3.82 10.26 31.66
N ASP A 207 -2.62 9.76 31.33
CA ASP A 207 -1.57 9.55 32.32
C ASP A 207 -0.99 10.89 32.81
N SER A 208 -0.93 11.90 31.95
CA SER A 208 -0.62 13.29 32.30
C SER A 208 -1.60 13.84 33.33
N VAL A 209 -2.92 13.68 33.12
CA VAL A 209 -3.96 14.14 34.07
C VAL A 209 -3.83 13.42 35.41
N LYS A 210 -3.58 12.11 35.42
CA LYS A 210 -3.42 11.32 36.65
C LYS A 210 -2.16 11.67 37.44
N SER A 211 -1.07 11.97 36.74
CA SER A 211 0.24 12.26 37.33
C SER A 211 0.51 13.76 37.49
N ASN A 212 -0.36 14.61 36.95
CA ASN A 212 -0.17 16.05 36.81
C ASN A 212 1.18 16.42 36.15
N SER A 213 1.50 15.77 35.02
CA SER A 213 2.76 15.97 34.28
C SER A 213 2.54 16.73 32.96
N PRO A 214 2.99 17.99 32.85
CA PRO A 214 2.94 18.74 31.59
C PRO A 214 3.78 18.12 30.48
N GLU A 215 4.89 17.42 30.79
CA GLU A 215 5.72 16.79 29.76
C GLU A 215 4.95 15.68 29.03
N LEU A 216 4.20 14.86 29.77
CA LEU A 216 3.32 13.85 29.17
C LEU A 216 2.17 14.48 28.37
N ALA A 217 1.71 15.68 28.75
CA ALA A 217 0.71 16.40 27.98
C ALA A 217 1.26 16.85 26.62
N GLU A 218 2.46 17.41 26.61
CA GLU A 218 3.15 17.85 25.39
C GLU A 218 3.44 16.66 24.45
N GLU A 219 3.95 15.55 24.99
CA GLU A 219 4.17 14.32 24.22
C GLU A 219 2.85 13.76 23.65
N GLY A 220 1.79 13.77 24.47
CA GLY A 220 0.46 13.35 24.05
C GLY A 220 -0.09 14.20 22.91
N LEU A 221 -0.03 15.53 23.02
CA LEU A 221 -0.46 16.46 21.98
C LEU A 221 0.36 16.28 20.68
N SER A 222 1.67 16.11 20.80
CA SER A 222 2.55 15.83 19.66
C SER A 222 2.15 14.54 18.92
N ALA A 223 1.81 13.48 19.65
CA ALA A 223 1.31 12.25 19.06
C ALA A 223 -0.05 12.46 18.34
N LEU A 224 -0.97 13.25 18.90
CA LEU A 224 -2.23 13.59 18.23
C LEU A 224 -1.99 14.35 16.91
N LEU A 225 -1.05 15.31 16.90
CA LEU A 225 -0.66 16.03 15.69
C LEU A 225 -0.08 15.10 14.62
N GLY A 226 0.78 14.16 15.02
CA GLY A 226 1.31 13.14 14.13
C GLY A 226 0.20 12.27 13.52
N GLY A 227 -0.85 11.99 14.29
CA GLY A 227 -2.03 11.29 13.78
C GLY A 227 -2.86 12.13 12.78
N ASN A 228 -3.07 13.41 13.07
CA ASN A 228 -3.77 14.33 12.16
C ASN A 228 -3.03 14.50 10.83
N HIS A 229 -1.70 14.57 10.88
CA HIS A 229 -0.87 14.63 9.69
C HIS A 229 -1.17 13.43 8.78
N SER A 230 -1.16 12.21 9.32
CA SER A 230 -1.48 11.01 8.55
C SER A 230 -2.91 11.01 7.98
N PHE A 231 -3.92 11.46 8.74
CA PHE A 231 -5.29 11.58 8.20
C PHE A 231 -5.37 12.54 7.01
N ILE A 232 -4.70 13.69 7.06
CA ILE A 232 -4.69 14.67 5.97
C ILE A 232 -4.00 14.08 4.74
N LYS A 233 -2.91 13.31 4.92
CA LYS A 233 -2.24 12.63 3.79
C LYS A 233 -3.14 11.61 3.11
N VAL A 234 -3.95 10.88 3.87
CA VAL A 234 -4.94 9.96 3.31
C VAL A 234 -5.97 10.70 2.46
N ASP A 235 -6.49 11.83 2.95
CA ASP A 235 -7.46 12.66 2.21
C ASP A 235 -6.86 13.22 0.90
N ARG A 236 -5.58 13.60 0.93
CA ARG A 236 -4.84 14.04 -0.27
C ARG A 236 -4.63 12.90 -1.27
N LEU A 237 -4.33 11.69 -0.81
CA LEU A 237 -4.21 10.50 -1.66
C LEU A 237 -5.55 10.13 -2.32
N ALA A 238 -6.67 10.35 -1.63
CA ALA A 238 -8.00 10.12 -2.20
C ALA A 238 -8.41 11.17 -3.24
N SER A 239 -7.75 12.34 -3.24
CA SER A 239 -8.06 13.49 -4.10
C SER A 239 -7.16 13.61 -5.34
N SER A 240 -6.13 12.76 -5.46
CA SER A 240 -5.17 12.73 -6.58
C SER A 240 -5.57 11.75 -7.68
#